data_AF-A0A6I7HP62-F1
#
_entry.id   AF-A0A6I7HP62-F1
#
_cell.length_a   1.000
_cell.length_b   1.000
_cell.length_c   1.000
_cell.angle_alpha   90.00
_cell.angle_beta   90.00
_cell.angle_gamma   90.00
#
_symmetry.space_group_name_H-M   'P 1'
#
loop_
_entity.id
_entity.type
_entity.pdbx_description
1 polymer ?
#
loop_
_entity_poly.entity_id
_entity_poly.type
_entity_poly.pdbx_seq_one_letter_code
_entity_poly.pdbx_strand_id
1 'polypeptide(L)' 'MEQIRTTLTVAGLLIIAVGLAWVAHGTGTIHLPASDFITKQSVWTTNGSLVAVFGLIVLWSSRRFLR' A
#
# COMPACT_ATOMS: atom_id res chain seq x y z
N MET A 1 -6.34 17.13 -17.83
CA MET A 1 -6.81 16.77 -16.47
C MET A 1 -7.24 15.31 -16.36
N GLU A 2 -7.91 14.76 -17.37
CA GLU A 2 -8.39 13.37 -17.34
C GLU A 2 -7.27 12.32 -17.20
N GLN A 3 -6.19 12.45 -17.97
CA GLN A 3 -5.04 11.55 -17.89
C GLN A 3 -4.39 11.55 -16.50
N ILE A 4 -4.19 12.73 -15.91
CA ILE A 4 -3.61 12.87 -14.56
C ILE A 4 -4.48 12.17 -13.50
N ARG A 5 -5.81 12.31 -13.62
CA ARG A 5 -6.76 11.63 -12.74
C ARG A 5 -6.65 10.11 -12.85
N THR A 6 -6.61 9.59 -14.08
CA THR A 6 -6.46 8.15 -14.33
C THR A 6 -5.14 7.64 -13.76
N THR A 7 -4.02 8.33 -14.03
CA THR A 7 -2.70 7.95 -13.51
C THR A 7 -2.67 7.94 -11.98
N LEU A 8 -3.19 8.97 -11.31
CA LEU A 8 -3.21 9.02 -9.84
C LEU A 8 -4.15 7.98 -9.24
N THR A 9 -5.24 7.66 -9.91
CA THR A 9 -6.17 6.60 -9.48
C THR A 9 -5.49 5.23 -9.53
N VAL A 10 -4.83 4.92 -10.65
CA VAL A 10 -4.08 3.65 -10.81
C VAL A 10 -2.92 3.59 -9.82
N ALA A 11 -2.15 4.67 -9.68
CA ALA A 11 -1.04 4.73 -8.72
C ALA A 11 -1.53 4.53 -7.28
N GLY A 12 -2.61 5.20 -6.87
CA GLY A 12 -3.20 5.03 -5.53
C GLY A 12 -3.63 3.59 -5.26
N LEU A 13 -4.26 2.92 -6.24
CA LEU A 13 -4.66 1.51 -6.13
C LEU A 13 -3.45 0.58 -5.98
N LEU A 14 -2.39 0.78 -6.77
CA LEU A 14 -1.17 -0.02 -6.68
C LEU A 14 -0.46 0.17 -5.34
N ILE A 15 -0.37 1.41 -4.84
CA ILE A 15 0.22 1.70 -3.53
C ILE A 15 -0.57 0.99 -2.42
N ILE A 16 -1.91 1.04 -2.46
CA ILE A 16 -2.76 0.32 -1.49
C ILE A 16 -2.49 -1.19 -1.56
N ALA A 17 -2.45 -1.77 -2.75
CA ALA A 17 -2.21 -3.20 -2.94
C ALA A 17 -0.84 -3.63 -2.36
N VAL A 18 0.21 -2.86 -2.60
CA VAL A 18 1.55 -3.11 -2.03
C VAL A 18 1.53 -3.00 -0.51
N GLY A 19 0.91 -1.96 0.04
CA GLY A 19 0.78 -1.79 1.49
C GLY A 19 0.05 -2.96 2.15
N LEU A 20 -1.06 -3.42 1.56
CA LEU A 20 -1.81 -4.59 2.04
C LEU A 20 -1.00 -5.89 1.93
N ALA A 21 -0.22 -6.07 0.87
CA ALA A 21 0.66 -7.23 0.74
C ALA A 21 1.73 -7.26 1.85
N TRP A 22 2.29 -6.10 2.20
CA TRP A 22 3.23 -5.98 3.32
C TRP A 22 2.57 -6.23 4.66
N VAL A 23 1.35 -5.74 4.87
CA VAL A 23 0.56 -6.06 6.07
C VAL A 23 0.34 -7.56 6.16
N ALA A 24 -0.13 -8.20 5.08
CA ALA A 24 -0.40 -9.64 5.04
C ALA A 24 0.86 -10.49 5.29
N HIS A 25 2.03 -10.03 4.83
CA HIS A 25 3.30 -10.66 5.16
C HIS A 25 3.68 -10.45 6.62
N GLY A 26 3.56 -9.22 7.13
CA GLY A 26 3.87 -8.87 8.52
C GLY A 26 2.96 -9.53 9.55
N THR A 27 1.70 -9.80 9.22
CA THR A 27 0.76 -10.52 10.09
C THR A 27 0.90 -12.04 10.02
N GLY A 28 1.78 -12.57 9.17
CA GLY A 28 1.91 -14.01 8.96
C GLY A 28 0.75 -14.63 8.17
N THR A 29 -0.09 -13.82 7.53
CA THR A 29 -1.16 -14.33 6.64
C THR A 29 -0.55 -14.91 5.36
N ILE A 30 0.55 -14.31 4.88
CA ILE A 30 1.34 -14.80 3.75
C ILE A 30 2.76 -15.11 4.24
N HIS A 31 3.09 -16.40 4.29
CA HIS A 31 4.42 -16.89 4.64
C HIS A 31 5.30 -16.90 3.39
N LEU A 32 6.14 -15.87 3.22
CA LEU A 32 7.26 -15.91 2.29
C LEU A 32 8.43 -16.63 2.97
N PRO A 33 9.22 -17.45 2.26
CA PRO A 33 10.32 -18.22 2.85
C PRO A 33 11.28 -17.27 3.57
N ALA A 34 11.29 -17.36 4.89
CA ALA A 34 12.07 -16.50 5.75
C ALA A 34 13.54 -16.91 5.66
N SER A 35 14.37 -16.05 5.06
CA SER A 35 15.77 -15.99 5.47
C SER A 35 15.78 -15.25 6.82
N ASP A 36 16.51 -15.77 7.80
CA ASP A 36 16.57 -15.36 9.22
C ASP A 36 16.86 -13.86 9.51
N PHE A 37 16.95 -13.01 8.47
CA PHE A 37 17.23 -11.59 8.55
C PHE A 37 15.96 -10.71 8.70
N ILE A 38 14.74 -11.25 8.52
CA ILE A 38 13.47 -10.47 8.40
C ILE A 38 12.42 -10.87 9.46
N THR A 39 12.81 -11.16 10.69
CA THR A 39 11.87 -11.61 11.74
C THR A 39 11.23 -10.46 12.55
N LYS A 40 11.23 -9.23 12.04
CA LYS A 40 10.41 -8.14 12.61
C LYS A 40 9.09 -8.01 11.87
N GLN A 41 8.23 -9.01 12.03
CA GLN A 41 6.83 -9.03 11.55
C GLN A 41 6.11 -7.68 11.78
N SER A 42 6.32 -7.09 12.95
CA SER A 42 5.79 -5.76 13.32
C SER A 42 6.20 -4.62 12.38
N VAL A 43 7.41 -4.62 11.80
CA VAL A 43 7.88 -3.56 10.90
C VAL A 43 7.13 -3.60 9.57
N TRP A 44 6.89 -4.79 9.03
CA TRP A 44 6.13 -4.96 7.78
C TRP A 44 4.66 -4.58 7.95
N THR A 45 4.05 -4.95 9.08
CA THR A 45 2.68 -4.54 9.40
C THR A 45 2.56 -3.03 9.53
N THR A 46 3.49 -2.39 10.25
CA THR A 46 3.44 -0.94 10.49
C THR A 46 3.68 -0.16 9.20
N ASN A 47 4.77 -0.49 8.48
CA ASN A 47 5.12 0.19 7.24
C ASN A 47 4.08 -0.07 6.14
N GLY A 48 3.60 -1.31 6.02
CA GLY A 48 2.54 -1.67 5.08
C GLY A 48 1.24 -0.90 5.35
N SER A 49 0.88 -0.71 6.62
CA SER A 49 -0.28 0.09 7.02
C SER A 49 -0.11 1.56 6.63
N LEU A 50 1.07 2.14 6.87
CA LEU A 50 1.39 3.53 6.47
C LEU A 50 1.32 3.69 4.94
N VAL A 51 1.87 2.74 4.19
CA VAL A 51 1.82 2.73 2.72
C VAL A 51 0.37 2.64 2.22
N ALA A 52 -0.44 1.75 2.80
CA ALA A 52 -1.84 1.61 2.42
C ALA A 52 -2.64 2.90 2.69
N VAL A 53 -2.43 3.53 3.85
CA VAL A 53 -3.06 4.83 4.18
C VAL A 53 -2.63 5.92 3.20
N PHE A 54 -1.34 5.98 2.84
CA PHE A 54 -0.86 6.94 1.85
C PHE A 54 -1.53 6.73 0.47
N GLY A 55 -1.65 5.48 0.02
CA GLY A 55 -2.35 5.17 -1.22
C GLY A 55 -3.84 5.57 -1.19
N LEU A 56 -4.51 5.44 -0.04
CA LEU A 56 -5.87 5.94 0.15
C LEU A 56 -5.96 7.47 0.04
N ILE A 57 -4.99 8.20 0.59
CA ILE A 57 -4.92 9.67 0.47
C ILE A 57 -4.75 10.09 -1.00
N VAL A 58 -3.88 9.41 -1.75
CA VAL A 58 -3.67 9.66 -3.19
C VAL A 58 -4.96 9.39 -3.97
N LEU A 59 -5.61 8.25 -3.73
CA LEU A 59 -6.86 7.86 -4.40
C LEU A 59 -8.02 8.80 -4.05
N TRP A 60 -8.11 9.25 -2.80
CA TRP A 60 -9.13 10.20 -2.37
C TRP A 60 -8.89 11.57 -3.01
N SER A 61 -7.64 12.03 -3.04
CA SER A 61 -7.28 13.32 -3.64
C SER A 61 -7.55 13.34 -5.14
N SER A 62 -7.27 12.24 -5.86
CA SER A 62 -7.59 12.12 -7.28
C SER A 62 -9.09 12.23 -7.53
N ARG A 63 -9.91 11.68 -6.62
CA ARG A 63 -11.38 11.73 -6.71
C ARG A 63 -11.98 13.03 -6.22
N ARG A 64 -11.33 13.80 -5.34
CA ARG A 64 -11.91 14.98 -4.69
C ARG A 64 -11.52 16.30 -5.35
N PHE A 65 -10.29 16.40 -5.85
CA PHE A 65 -9.71 17.64 -6.38
C PHE A 65 -9.58 17.67 -7.90
N LEU A 66 -9.54 16.51 -8.57
CA LEU A 66 -9.51 16.41 -10.04
C LEU A 66 -10.90 16.08 -10.63
N ARG A 67 -11.96 16.51 -9.92
CA ARG A 67 -13.35 16.46 -10.42
C ARG A 67 -13.59 17.57 -11.44
#